data_AF-A0A7C4P7T8-F1
#
_entry.id   AF-A0A7C4P7T8-F1
#
_cell.length_a   1.000
_cell.length_b   1.000
_cell.length_c   1.000
_cell.angle_alpha   90.00
_cell.angle_beta   90.00
_cell.angle_gamma   90.00
#
_symmetry.space_group_name_H-M   'P 1'
#
loop_
_entity.id
_entity.type
_entity.pdbx_description
1 polymer ?
#
loop_
_entity_poly.entity_id
_entity_poly.type
_entity_poly.pdbx_seq_one_letter_code
_entity_poly.pdbx_strand_id
1 'polypeptide(L)'
;MNDIAKKNIIIEEYNESWDSEWDRFVTESNNGTMFHKQAFLKYHKQGKFKFHHLVFKIDEDIVALLPGGITNSGDIYWSPIGASYGSFVIKDIPFALSLRIVDKFIEYSSKHFKEVFIIPPPIIYNKIYNQHIEYAMLYRKFDFENHYISHAVDLRKGIDYFKNFDIKSRRIINSILKQKHIRIEESNDYEAFYPILEENKARHNVKPTHSLDDLLTLKQLVPDQLKLFMVYSDKKPIAGSLLFLTNDKVALCFYVMMLYEYKHLKPIFLCMNETIKWAQEKGYEWFDIGVSQDTSAEDPMTPAESLIYFKERFFARGILRSTFHFKFKD
;
A
#
# COMPACT_ATOMS: atom_id res chain seq x y z
N MET A 1 -33.26 -0.65 8.61
CA MET A 1 -32.15 -1.35 9.31
C MET A 1 -32.45 -2.80 9.68
N ASN A 2 -33.71 -3.25 9.78
CA ASN A 2 -34.05 -4.63 10.20
C ASN A 2 -34.01 -5.72 9.11
N ASP A 3 -34.12 -5.38 7.81
CA ASP A 3 -34.18 -6.42 6.76
C ASP A 3 -32.81 -6.95 6.35
N ILE A 4 -31.79 -6.09 6.20
CA ILE A 4 -30.43 -6.52 5.85
C ILE A 4 -29.85 -7.43 6.94
N ALA A 5 -30.22 -7.21 8.21
CA ALA A 5 -29.76 -8.00 9.35
C ALA A 5 -30.17 -9.49 9.29
N LYS A 6 -31.22 -9.84 8.53
CA LYS A 6 -31.76 -11.21 8.45
C LYS A 6 -31.37 -11.98 7.19
N LYS A 7 -30.93 -11.31 6.13
CA LYS A 7 -30.62 -11.96 4.85
C LYS A 7 -29.29 -12.69 4.88
N ASN A 8 -29.19 -13.91 4.37
CA ASN A 8 -27.96 -14.70 4.42
C ASN A 8 -26.81 -14.05 3.62
N ILE A 9 -25.57 -14.16 4.10
CA ILE A 9 -24.37 -13.80 3.33
C ILE A 9 -23.84 -15.06 2.67
N ILE A 10 -23.61 -15.01 1.36
CA ILE A 10 -23.00 -16.10 0.58
C ILE A 10 -21.59 -15.67 0.20
N ILE A 11 -20.66 -16.63 0.19
CA ILE A 11 -19.29 -16.43 -0.29
C ILE A 11 -19.14 -17.22 -1.58
N GLU A 12 -18.71 -16.54 -2.63
CA GLU A 12 -18.34 -17.13 -3.91
C GLU A 12 -16.85 -16.90 -4.17
N GLU A 13 -16.21 -17.86 -4.81
CA GLU A 13 -14.85 -17.65 -5.32
C GLU A 13 -14.93 -16.77 -6.56
N TYR A 14 -14.04 -15.79 -6.61
CA TYR A 14 -13.87 -14.92 -7.76
C TYR A 14 -13.56 -15.74 -9.02
N ASN A 15 -14.07 -15.26 -10.15
CA ASN A 15 -13.65 -15.67 -11.48
C ASN A 15 -13.65 -14.44 -12.40
N GLU A 16 -13.04 -14.55 -13.58
CA GLU A 16 -12.81 -13.41 -14.49
C GLU A 16 -14.09 -12.67 -14.93
N SER A 17 -15.28 -13.29 -14.84
CA SER A 17 -16.53 -12.56 -15.13
C SER A 17 -16.78 -11.40 -14.16
N TRP A 18 -16.15 -11.42 -12.98
CA TRP A 18 -16.29 -10.39 -11.96
C TRP A 18 -15.32 -9.22 -12.14
N ASP A 19 -14.33 -9.28 -13.03
CA ASP A 19 -13.25 -8.28 -13.15
C ASP A 19 -13.76 -6.83 -13.08
N SER A 20 -14.73 -6.50 -13.94
CA SER A 20 -15.25 -5.13 -14.07
C SER A 20 -16.03 -4.71 -12.83
N GLU A 21 -16.82 -5.62 -12.26
CA GLU A 21 -17.65 -5.33 -11.10
C GLU A 21 -16.81 -5.27 -9.81
N TRP A 22 -15.79 -6.13 -9.69
CA TRP A 22 -14.81 -6.13 -8.61
C TRP A 22 -14.09 -4.78 -8.55
N ASP A 23 -13.49 -4.33 -9.65
CA ASP A 23 -12.72 -3.09 -9.68
C ASP A 23 -13.59 -1.84 -9.51
N ARG A 24 -14.85 -1.90 -9.99
CA ARG A 24 -15.87 -0.88 -9.70
C ARG A 24 -16.16 -0.82 -8.20
N PHE A 25 -16.45 -1.96 -7.57
CA PHE A 25 -16.74 -2.00 -6.14
C PHE A 25 -15.54 -1.54 -5.30
N VAL A 26 -14.31 -1.93 -5.66
CA VAL A 26 -13.08 -1.42 -5.01
C VAL A 26 -13.02 0.10 -5.08
N THR A 27 -13.31 0.68 -6.26
CA THR A 27 -13.29 2.14 -6.45
C THR A 27 -14.36 2.85 -5.62
N GLU A 28 -15.57 2.27 -5.51
CA GLU A 28 -16.69 2.81 -4.75
C GLU A 28 -16.59 2.59 -3.23
N SER A 29 -15.75 1.66 -2.80
CA SER A 29 -15.62 1.27 -1.40
C SER A 29 -15.02 2.37 -0.52
N ASN A 30 -15.10 2.18 0.80
CA ASN A 30 -14.55 3.08 1.80
C ASN A 30 -13.03 2.92 1.93
N ASN A 31 -12.52 1.69 1.87
CA ASN A 31 -11.12 1.36 2.16
C ASN A 31 -10.35 0.76 0.98
N GLY A 32 -10.99 0.64 -0.19
CA GLY A 32 -10.37 0.10 -1.38
C GLY A 32 -9.20 0.95 -1.88
N THR A 33 -8.22 0.24 -2.43
CA THR A 33 -7.02 0.82 -3.04
C THR A 33 -6.68 0.07 -4.32
N MET A 34 -5.71 0.59 -5.10
CA MET A 34 -5.17 -0.09 -6.27
C MET A 34 -4.72 -1.53 -5.97
N PHE A 35 -4.21 -1.79 -4.77
CA PHE A 35 -3.75 -3.11 -4.35
C PHE A 35 -4.87 -4.16 -4.22
N HIS A 36 -6.13 -3.70 -4.18
CA HIS A 36 -7.29 -4.59 -4.18
C HIS A 36 -7.82 -4.86 -5.59
N LYS A 37 -7.39 -4.11 -6.61
CA LYS A 37 -7.91 -4.23 -7.97
C LYS A 37 -7.36 -5.45 -8.70
N GLN A 38 -8.21 -6.13 -9.46
CA GLN A 38 -7.78 -7.18 -10.39
C GLN A 38 -6.86 -6.61 -11.46
N ALA A 39 -7.13 -5.40 -11.96
CA ALA A 39 -6.23 -4.72 -12.90
C ALA A 39 -4.80 -4.58 -12.35
N PHE A 40 -4.66 -4.34 -11.04
CA PHE A 40 -3.34 -4.36 -10.40
C PHE A 40 -2.80 -5.79 -10.33
N LEU A 41 -3.52 -6.71 -9.68
CA LEU A 41 -3.01 -8.06 -9.36
C LEU A 41 -2.62 -8.89 -10.59
N LYS A 42 -3.14 -8.58 -11.78
CA LYS A 42 -2.80 -9.24 -13.05
C LYS A 42 -1.37 -9.04 -13.55
N TYR A 43 -0.58 -8.12 -12.99
CA TYR A 43 0.82 -7.96 -13.43
C TYR A 43 1.69 -9.18 -13.10
N HIS A 44 1.28 -10.00 -12.13
CA HIS A 44 2.04 -11.18 -11.74
C HIS A 44 2.03 -12.24 -12.85
N LYS A 45 3.21 -12.78 -13.15
CA LYS A 45 3.34 -13.93 -14.06
C LYS A 45 2.44 -15.08 -13.62
N GLN A 46 1.82 -15.75 -14.59
CA GLN A 46 0.93 -16.88 -14.35
C GLN A 46 1.61 -17.94 -13.47
N GLY A 47 0.89 -18.42 -12.45
CA GLY A 47 1.40 -19.44 -11.52
C GLY A 47 2.31 -18.92 -10.40
N LYS A 48 2.68 -17.64 -10.39
CA LYS A 48 3.46 -17.05 -9.28
C LYS A 48 2.70 -17.09 -7.95
N PHE A 49 1.38 -16.92 -8.03
CA PHE A 49 0.48 -16.91 -6.87
C PHE A 49 -0.72 -17.81 -7.15
N LYS A 50 -1.15 -18.57 -6.14
CA LYS A 50 -2.42 -19.28 -6.14
C LYS A 50 -3.50 -18.36 -5.56
N PHE A 51 -4.03 -17.48 -6.40
CA PHE A 51 -5.11 -16.58 -5.99
C PHE A 51 -6.37 -17.36 -5.60
N HIS A 52 -7.05 -16.85 -4.58
CA HIS A 52 -8.30 -17.39 -4.03
C HIS A 52 -9.11 -16.19 -3.51
N HIS A 53 -9.50 -15.32 -4.43
CA HIS A 53 -10.22 -14.10 -4.06
C HIS A 53 -11.67 -14.44 -3.74
N LEU A 54 -12.24 -13.81 -2.72
CA LEU A 54 -13.59 -14.09 -2.26
C LEU A 54 -14.53 -12.91 -2.50
N VAL A 55 -15.73 -13.20 -2.99
CA VAL A 55 -16.83 -12.25 -3.18
C VAL A 55 -17.91 -12.58 -2.15
N PHE A 56 -18.34 -11.59 -1.36
CA PHE A 56 -19.38 -11.73 -0.35
C PHE A 56 -20.65 -11.05 -0.86
N LYS A 57 -21.76 -11.80 -0.92
CA LYS A 57 -23.03 -11.33 -1.46
C LYS A 57 -24.16 -11.42 -0.44
N ILE A 58 -25.09 -10.47 -0.50
CA ILE A 58 -26.44 -10.60 0.06
C ILE A 58 -27.40 -10.50 -1.12
N ASP A 59 -28.18 -11.56 -1.35
CA ASP A 59 -28.90 -11.75 -2.61
C ASP A 59 -27.91 -11.64 -3.79
N GLU A 60 -28.11 -10.71 -4.72
CA GLU A 60 -27.20 -10.47 -5.84
C GLU A 60 -26.18 -9.35 -5.57
N ASP A 61 -26.32 -8.59 -4.48
CA ASP A 61 -25.50 -7.42 -4.20
C ASP A 61 -24.19 -7.81 -3.50
N ILE A 62 -23.07 -7.33 -4.04
CA ILE A 62 -21.76 -7.43 -3.36
C ILE A 62 -21.76 -6.55 -2.11
N VAL A 63 -21.46 -7.14 -0.97
CA VAL A 63 -21.32 -6.45 0.32
C VAL A 63 -19.87 -6.34 0.79
N ALA A 64 -19.01 -7.26 0.34
CA ALA A 64 -17.57 -7.19 0.56
C ALA A 64 -16.81 -7.97 -0.51
N LEU A 65 -15.55 -7.61 -0.70
CA LEU A 65 -14.57 -8.38 -1.47
C LEU A 65 -13.36 -8.69 -0.60
N LEU A 66 -12.65 -9.78 -0.86
CA LEU A 66 -11.41 -10.11 -0.16
C LEU A 66 -10.37 -10.62 -1.17
N PRO A 67 -9.43 -9.77 -1.64
CA PRO A 67 -8.32 -10.23 -2.44
C PRO A 67 -7.38 -11.02 -1.55
N GLY A 68 -7.23 -12.30 -1.82
CA GLY A 68 -6.21 -13.12 -1.18
C GLY A 68 -5.84 -14.34 -2.01
N GLY A 69 -5.13 -15.26 -1.38
CA GLY A 69 -4.82 -16.54 -1.97
C GLY A 69 -4.19 -17.49 -0.98
N ILE A 70 -3.81 -18.66 -1.48
CA ILE A 70 -3.48 -19.82 -0.65
C ILE A 70 -2.00 -20.15 -0.80
N THR A 71 -1.35 -20.58 0.28
CA THR A 71 0.01 -21.13 0.24
C THR A 71 0.08 -22.40 -0.61
N ASN A 72 1.30 -22.80 -0.98
CA ASN A 72 1.52 -24.01 -1.76
C ASN A 72 1.02 -25.29 -1.05
N SER A 73 1.00 -25.30 0.29
CA SER A 73 0.44 -26.41 1.10
C SER A 73 -1.08 -26.52 1.00
N GLY A 74 -1.78 -25.46 0.59
CA GLY A 74 -3.22 -25.45 0.40
C GLY A 74 -4.03 -25.14 1.66
N ASP A 75 -3.40 -25.04 2.84
CA ASP A 75 -4.08 -24.93 4.13
C ASP A 75 -3.94 -23.57 4.83
N ILE A 76 -3.20 -22.62 4.26
CA ILE A 76 -3.04 -21.27 4.82
C ILE A 76 -3.51 -20.23 3.81
N TYR A 77 -4.37 -19.32 4.25
CA TYR A 77 -4.89 -18.22 3.45
C TYR A 77 -4.25 -16.89 3.84
N TRP A 78 -3.86 -16.09 2.84
CA TRP A 78 -3.32 -14.74 3.03
C TRP A 78 -4.15 -13.73 2.24
N SER A 79 -4.57 -12.66 2.91
CA SER A 79 -5.08 -11.45 2.28
C SER A 79 -4.15 -10.28 2.60
N PRO A 80 -3.46 -9.70 1.61
CA PRO A 80 -3.37 -10.14 0.22
C PRO A 80 -2.28 -11.22 0.02
N ILE A 81 -2.23 -11.80 -1.17
CA ILE A 81 -0.97 -12.24 -1.78
C ILE A 81 -0.68 -11.38 -3.01
N GLY A 82 0.59 -11.14 -3.31
CA GLY A 82 0.97 -10.33 -4.48
C GLY A 82 0.74 -8.82 -4.34
N ALA A 83 0.45 -8.31 -3.15
CA ALA A 83 0.36 -6.86 -2.89
C ALA A 83 0.90 -6.49 -1.51
N SER A 84 1.10 -5.19 -1.26
CA SER A 84 1.65 -4.73 0.03
C SER A 84 0.69 -4.92 1.19
N TYR A 85 -0.59 -4.65 1.00
CA TYR A 85 -1.65 -4.85 1.98
C TYR A 85 -2.97 -5.05 1.21
N GLY A 86 -3.95 -5.57 1.92
CA GLY A 86 -5.16 -6.14 1.36
C GLY A 86 -5.97 -6.78 2.48
N SER A 87 -7.28 -6.64 2.42
CA SER A 87 -8.21 -7.17 3.41
C SER A 87 -9.60 -7.06 2.81
N PHE A 88 -10.62 -7.19 3.63
CA PHE A 88 -11.99 -6.92 3.26
C PHE A 88 -12.09 -5.52 2.66
N VAL A 89 -12.57 -5.44 1.44
CA VAL A 89 -13.00 -4.21 0.78
C VAL A 89 -14.48 -4.05 1.09
N ILE A 90 -14.86 -2.94 1.70
CA ILE A 90 -16.26 -2.67 2.07
C ILE A 90 -16.62 -1.21 1.82
N LYS A 91 -17.89 -0.95 1.51
CA LYS A 91 -18.47 0.41 1.56
C LYS A 91 -18.54 0.89 3.02
N ASP A 92 -18.96 2.13 3.25
CA ASP A 92 -19.24 2.62 4.61
C ASP A 92 -20.50 1.96 5.15
N ILE A 93 -20.32 0.84 5.86
CA ILE A 93 -21.39 -0.04 6.33
C ILE A 93 -21.49 -0.06 7.87
N PRO A 94 -22.69 -0.27 8.44
CA PRO A 94 -22.85 -0.41 9.88
C PRO A 94 -22.05 -1.60 10.44
N PHE A 95 -21.57 -1.45 11.68
CA PHE A 95 -20.80 -2.50 12.36
C PHE A 95 -21.49 -3.87 12.36
N ALA A 96 -22.82 -3.90 12.52
CA ALA A 96 -23.57 -5.16 12.50
C ALA A 96 -23.41 -5.95 11.19
N LEU A 97 -23.27 -5.28 10.04
CA LEU A 97 -23.00 -5.96 8.77
C LEU A 97 -21.52 -6.40 8.68
N SER A 98 -20.59 -5.55 9.12
CA SER A 98 -19.16 -5.90 9.18
C SER A 98 -18.90 -7.14 10.03
N LEU A 99 -19.56 -7.25 11.20
CA LEU A 99 -19.46 -8.42 12.06
C LEU A 99 -19.93 -9.69 11.37
N ARG A 100 -21.05 -9.62 10.64
CA ARG A 100 -21.61 -10.75 9.91
C ARG A 100 -20.73 -11.18 8.74
N ILE A 101 -20.08 -10.23 8.06
CA ILE A 101 -19.08 -10.53 7.02
C ILE A 101 -17.91 -11.31 7.62
N VAL A 102 -17.38 -10.86 8.76
CA VAL A 102 -16.30 -11.57 9.47
C VAL A 102 -16.76 -12.95 9.96
N ASP A 103 -17.96 -13.07 10.52
CA ASP A 103 -18.54 -14.35 10.95
C ASP A 103 -18.64 -15.33 9.78
N LYS A 104 -19.12 -14.87 8.62
CA LYS A 104 -19.24 -15.70 7.43
C LYS A 104 -17.87 -16.10 6.88
N PHE A 105 -16.88 -15.19 6.94
CA PHE A 105 -15.50 -15.51 6.56
C PHE A 105 -14.88 -16.57 7.46
N ILE A 106 -15.10 -16.51 8.78
CA ILE A 106 -14.64 -17.53 9.73
C ILE A 106 -15.29 -18.88 9.41
N GLU A 107 -16.61 -18.91 9.19
CA GLU A 107 -17.35 -20.14 8.87
C GLU A 107 -16.88 -20.77 7.55
N TYR A 108 -16.59 -19.97 6.54
CA TYR A 108 -16.01 -20.44 5.29
C TYR A 108 -14.60 -20.97 5.53
N SER A 109 -13.74 -20.14 6.11
CA SER A 109 -12.33 -20.45 6.28
C SER A 109 -12.09 -21.68 7.14
N SER A 110 -12.90 -21.93 8.18
CA SER A 110 -12.76 -23.11 9.03
C SER A 110 -12.97 -24.44 8.29
N LYS A 111 -13.60 -24.42 7.11
CA LYS A 111 -13.83 -25.61 6.27
C LYS A 111 -12.73 -25.79 5.21
N HIS A 112 -11.91 -24.77 4.98
CA HIS A 112 -10.96 -24.70 3.87
C HIS A 112 -9.51 -24.53 4.31
N PHE A 113 -9.26 -23.92 5.46
CA PHE A 113 -7.94 -23.48 5.90
C PHE A 113 -7.72 -23.77 7.39
N LYS A 114 -6.46 -23.98 7.78
CA LYS A 114 -6.02 -24.06 9.18
C LYS A 114 -5.72 -22.69 9.75
N GLU A 115 -5.21 -21.77 8.94
CA GLU A 115 -4.80 -20.43 9.38
C GLU A 115 -5.14 -19.39 8.31
N VAL A 116 -5.54 -18.20 8.75
CA VAL A 116 -5.77 -17.03 7.89
C VAL A 116 -4.97 -15.83 8.40
N PHE A 117 -4.36 -15.09 7.47
CA PHE A 117 -3.63 -13.86 7.73
C PHE A 117 -4.22 -12.71 6.92
N ILE A 118 -4.60 -11.61 7.57
CA ILE A 118 -5.32 -10.48 6.97
C ILE A 118 -4.58 -9.18 7.27
N ILE A 119 -4.20 -8.42 6.25
CA ILE A 119 -3.38 -7.21 6.38
C ILE A 119 -4.14 -5.98 5.86
N PRO A 120 -5.03 -5.36 6.66
CA PRO A 120 -5.79 -4.21 6.20
C PRO A 120 -4.90 -3.04 5.78
N PRO A 121 -5.38 -2.20 4.83
CA PRO A 121 -4.73 -0.93 4.57
C PRO A 121 -4.70 -0.08 5.86
N PRO A 122 -3.67 0.76 6.06
CA PRO A 122 -3.65 1.66 7.21
C PRO A 122 -4.89 2.56 7.25
N ILE A 123 -5.35 2.95 8.44
CA ILE A 123 -6.63 3.70 8.62
C ILE A 123 -6.73 4.98 7.78
N ILE A 124 -5.60 5.65 7.52
CA ILE A 124 -5.54 6.89 6.72
C ILE A 124 -5.98 6.70 5.26
N TYR A 125 -6.03 5.46 4.78
CA TYR A 125 -6.49 5.12 3.44
C TYR A 125 -8.02 5.08 3.34
N ASN A 126 -8.73 5.06 4.46
CA ASN A 126 -10.20 5.03 4.46
C ASN A 126 -10.76 6.42 4.12
N LYS A 127 -11.75 6.45 3.23
CA LYS A 127 -12.48 7.67 2.86
C LYS A 127 -13.20 8.27 4.07
N ILE A 128 -13.84 7.41 4.85
CA ILE A 128 -14.50 7.70 6.12
C ILE A 128 -13.83 6.82 7.19
N TYR A 129 -13.33 7.45 8.25
CA TYR A 129 -12.64 6.73 9.32
C TYR A 129 -13.61 5.90 10.15
N ASN A 130 -13.54 4.60 9.94
CA ASN A 130 -14.05 3.58 10.83
C ASN A 130 -13.09 2.38 10.77
N GLN A 131 -13.20 1.50 11.77
CA GLN A 131 -12.42 0.25 11.85
C GLN A 131 -13.35 -0.91 12.22
N HIS A 132 -14.52 -0.96 11.58
CA HIS A 132 -15.56 -1.93 11.93
C HIS A 132 -15.11 -3.38 11.68
N ILE A 133 -14.38 -3.62 10.59
CA ILE A 133 -13.88 -4.97 10.24
C ILE A 133 -12.75 -5.38 11.19
N GLU A 134 -11.79 -4.49 11.45
CA GLU A 134 -10.69 -4.75 12.37
C GLU A 134 -11.22 -5.03 13.77
N TYR A 135 -12.18 -4.22 14.24
CA TYR A 135 -12.83 -4.48 15.53
C TYR A 135 -13.63 -5.79 15.52
N ALA A 136 -14.34 -6.12 14.44
CA ALA A 136 -15.06 -7.40 14.32
C ALA A 136 -14.10 -8.61 14.37
N MET A 137 -12.96 -8.55 13.68
CA MET A 137 -11.91 -9.59 13.74
C MET A 137 -11.39 -9.77 15.17
N LEU A 138 -11.03 -8.67 15.85
CA LEU A 138 -10.55 -8.73 17.25
C LEU A 138 -11.63 -9.23 18.22
N TYR A 139 -12.87 -8.80 18.03
CA TYR A 139 -14.01 -9.28 18.81
C TYR A 139 -14.19 -10.80 18.64
N ARG A 140 -13.89 -11.32 17.44
CA ARG A 140 -13.84 -12.74 17.12
C ARG A 140 -12.51 -13.43 17.41
N LYS A 141 -11.62 -12.79 18.17
CA LYS A 141 -10.37 -13.37 18.68
C LYS A 141 -9.35 -13.68 17.59
N PHE A 142 -9.34 -12.91 16.51
CA PHE A 142 -8.13 -12.78 15.71
C PHE A 142 -7.02 -12.22 16.62
N ASP A 143 -5.86 -12.84 16.57
CA ASP A 143 -4.63 -12.37 17.18
C ASP A 143 -3.85 -11.53 16.16
N PHE A 144 -2.65 -11.11 16.53
CA PHE A 144 -1.71 -10.46 15.63
C PHE A 144 -0.53 -11.37 15.32
N GLU A 145 -0.01 -11.24 14.09
CA GLU A 145 1.24 -11.89 13.68
C GLU A 145 2.40 -10.89 13.71
N ASN A 146 2.27 -9.78 12.97
CA ASN A 146 3.29 -8.75 12.85
C ASN A 146 2.67 -7.36 12.98
N HIS A 147 3.41 -6.44 13.62
CA HIS A 147 3.10 -5.02 13.65
C HIS A 147 4.22 -4.22 13.02
N TYR A 148 3.90 -3.49 11.96
CA TYR A 148 4.80 -2.55 11.30
C TYR A 148 4.33 -1.12 11.51
N ILE A 149 5.30 -0.21 11.48
CA ILE A 149 5.06 1.22 11.46
C ILE A 149 5.39 1.76 10.07
N SER A 150 4.40 2.35 9.41
CA SER A 150 4.57 3.25 8.26
C SER A 150 4.70 4.68 8.74
N HIS A 151 5.15 5.60 7.88
CA HIS A 151 5.22 7.02 8.21
C HIS A 151 4.54 7.85 7.14
N ALA A 152 3.50 8.61 7.51
CA ALA A 152 2.72 9.39 6.58
C ALA A 152 2.71 10.89 6.94
N VAL A 153 2.73 11.75 5.93
CA VAL A 153 2.61 13.19 6.05
C VAL A 153 1.15 13.57 5.87
N ASP A 154 0.62 14.37 6.80
CA ASP A 154 -0.72 14.94 6.71
C ASP A 154 -0.71 16.12 5.72
N LEU A 155 -1.52 16.01 4.66
CA LEU A 155 -1.64 17.00 3.59
C LEU A 155 -3.03 17.64 3.52
N ARG A 156 -3.90 17.36 4.50
CA ARG A 156 -5.27 17.89 4.54
C ARG A 156 -5.29 19.42 4.44
N LYS A 157 -6.42 19.95 3.94
CA LYS A 157 -6.62 21.39 3.68
C LYS A 157 -6.22 22.24 4.88
N GLY A 158 -5.39 23.25 4.63
CA GLY A 158 -4.89 24.19 5.65
C GLY A 158 -3.52 23.82 6.24
N ILE A 159 -3.00 22.63 5.97
CA ILE A 159 -1.64 22.26 6.33
C ILE A 159 -0.66 22.77 5.28
N ASP A 160 0.34 23.54 5.71
CA ASP A 160 1.48 23.93 4.87
C ASP A 160 2.59 22.89 5.03
N TYR A 161 2.75 22.00 4.04
CA TYR A 161 3.69 20.88 4.15
C TYR A 161 5.12 21.37 4.43
N PHE A 162 5.57 22.40 3.71
CA PHE A 162 6.97 22.84 3.73
C PHE A 162 7.32 23.56 5.04
N LYS A 163 6.41 24.36 5.60
CA LYS A 163 6.60 24.98 6.93
C LYS A 163 6.70 23.95 8.05
N ASN A 164 6.08 22.79 7.88
CA ASN A 164 6.11 21.72 8.88
C ASN A 164 7.30 20.78 8.77
N PHE A 165 8.06 20.82 7.66
CA PHE A 165 9.36 20.14 7.59
C PHE A 165 10.30 20.65 8.71
N ASP A 166 11.35 19.92 9.03
CA ASP A 166 12.35 20.46 9.94
C ASP A 166 13.15 21.60 9.28
N ILE A 167 13.80 22.44 10.09
CA ILE A 167 14.60 23.59 9.62
C ILE A 167 15.76 23.16 8.71
N LYS A 168 16.42 22.04 9.03
CA LYS A 168 17.59 21.53 8.32
C LYS A 168 17.22 21.02 6.93
N SER A 169 16.10 20.32 6.80
CA SER A 169 15.51 19.78 5.58
C SER A 169 15.11 20.94 4.66
N ARG A 170 14.40 21.95 5.16
CA ARG A 170 14.10 23.17 4.39
C ARG A 170 15.36 23.84 3.85
N ARG A 171 16.40 24.01 4.68
CA ARG A 171 17.68 24.60 4.27
C ARG A 171 18.37 23.78 3.18
N ILE A 172 18.37 22.45 3.31
CA ILE A 172 18.91 21.53 2.30
C ILE A 172 18.16 21.70 0.98
N ILE A 173 16.83 21.62 1.01
CA ILE A 173 15.98 21.72 -0.19
C ILE A 173 16.22 23.08 -0.89
N ASN A 174 16.15 24.18 -0.14
CA ASN A 174 16.38 25.52 -0.68
C ASN A 174 17.80 25.71 -1.23
N SER A 175 18.79 24.97 -0.72
CA SER A 175 20.15 24.98 -1.27
C SER A 175 20.21 24.22 -2.60
N ILE A 176 19.58 23.04 -2.67
CA ILE A 176 19.52 22.23 -3.90
C ILE A 176 18.80 22.99 -5.01
N LEU A 177 17.66 23.64 -4.71
CA LEU A 177 16.86 24.38 -5.70
C LEU A 177 17.59 25.59 -6.33
N LYS A 178 18.72 26.04 -5.75
CA LYS A 178 19.57 27.09 -6.35
C LYS A 178 20.61 26.53 -7.33
N GLN A 179 20.80 25.21 -7.37
CA GLN A 179 21.79 24.56 -8.20
C GLN A 179 21.21 24.28 -9.58
N LYS A 180 21.64 25.05 -10.58
CA LYS A 180 21.12 24.93 -11.96
C LYS A 180 21.37 23.57 -12.63
N HIS A 181 22.36 22.82 -12.16
CA HIS A 181 22.68 21.49 -12.68
C HIS A 181 21.83 20.39 -12.06
N ILE A 182 21.07 20.65 -10.99
CA ILE A 182 20.17 19.67 -10.39
C ILE A 182 18.73 20.01 -10.75
N ARG A 183 18.02 19.05 -11.32
CA ARG A 183 16.59 19.18 -11.64
C ARG A 183 15.83 17.92 -11.26
N ILE A 184 14.55 18.09 -10.95
CA ILE A 184 13.60 16.99 -10.76
C ILE A 184 12.44 17.22 -11.73
N GLU A 185 11.96 16.14 -12.35
CA GLU A 185 10.80 16.19 -13.22
C GLU A 185 10.02 14.89 -13.17
N GLU A 186 8.74 14.96 -13.54
CA GLU A 186 7.96 13.77 -13.86
C GLU A 186 8.55 13.08 -15.09
N SER A 187 8.63 11.76 -15.06
CA SER A 187 9.22 10.95 -16.11
C SER A 187 8.42 9.68 -16.36
N ASN A 188 8.59 9.10 -17.55
CA ASN A 188 8.15 7.74 -17.88
C ASN A 188 9.34 6.83 -18.20
N ASP A 189 10.56 7.26 -17.88
CA ASP A 189 11.80 6.54 -18.15
C ASP A 189 12.11 5.52 -17.05
N TYR A 190 11.34 4.43 -17.04
CA TYR A 190 11.53 3.31 -16.11
C TYR A 190 12.86 2.58 -16.36
N GLU A 191 13.38 2.61 -17.59
CA GLU A 191 14.67 2.03 -17.95
C GLU A 191 15.83 2.78 -17.30
N ALA A 192 15.75 4.11 -17.18
CA ALA A 192 16.73 4.89 -16.42
C ALA A 192 16.55 4.76 -14.89
N PHE A 193 15.32 4.58 -14.41
CA PHE A 193 15.03 4.42 -12.99
C PHE A 193 15.49 3.06 -12.44
N TYR A 194 15.25 1.98 -13.17
CA TYR A 194 15.39 0.62 -12.67
C TYR A 194 16.82 0.27 -12.22
N PRO A 195 17.90 0.62 -12.94
CA PRO A 195 19.27 0.41 -12.46
C PRO A 195 19.56 1.08 -11.12
N ILE A 196 18.99 2.27 -10.88
CA ILE A 196 19.13 2.98 -9.59
C ILE A 196 18.44 2.19 -8.48
N LEU A 197 17.23 1.67 -8.75
CA LEU A 197 16.48 0.84 -7.81
C LEU A 197 17.22 -0.47 -7.49
N GLU A 198 17.73 -1.15 -8.51
CA GLU A 198 18.46 -2.40 -8.38
C GLU A 198 19.74 -2.23 -7.57
N GLU A 199 20.56 -1.21 -7.88
CA GLU A 199 21.79 -0.92 -7.13
C GLU A 199 21.51 -0.60 -5.66
N ASN A 200 20.43 0.16 -5.37
CA ASN A 200 20.04 0.44 -3.99
C ASN A 200 19.67 -0.82 -3.22
N LYS A 201 18.89 -1.71 -3.84
CA LYS A 201 18.43 -2.95 -3.19
C LYS A 201 19.58 -3.94 -3.00
N ALA A 202 20.49 -4.05 -3.97
CA ALA A 202 21.68 -4.89 -3.89
C ALA A 202 22.57 -4.53 -2.68
N ARG A 203 22.67 -3.25 -2.30
CA ARG A 203 23.42 -2.82 -1.10
C ARG A 203 22.86 -3.36 0.21
N HIS A 204 21.61 -3.80 0.21
CA HIS A 204 20.95 -4.43 1.36
C HIS A 204 20.76 -5.95 1.14
N ASN A 205 21.48 -6.55 0.17
CA ASN A 205 21.39 -7.96 -0.20
C ASN A 205 19.96 -8.43 -0.55
N VAL A 206 19.13 -7.52 -1.04
CA VAL A 206 17.75 -7.81 -1.47
C VAL A 206 17.56 -7.45 -2.94
N LYS A 207 16.57 -8.06 -3.58
CA LYS A 207 16.14 -7.69 -4.93
C LYS A 207 14.96 -6.70 -4.86
N PRO A 208 14.78 -5.86 -5.88
CA PRO A 208 13.53 -5.12 -6.04
C PRO A 208 12.32 -6.07 -6.05
N THR A 209 11.22 -5.65 -5.41
CA THR A 209 9.95 -6.42 -5.40
C THR A 209 9.38 -6.57 -6.81
N HIS A 210 9.60 -5.57 -7.66
CA HIS A 210 9.15 -5.53 -9.05
C HIS A 210 10.39 -5.57 -9.94
N SER A 211 10.38 -6.43 -10.96
CA SER A 211 11.30 -6.35 -12.09
C SER A 211 10.96 -5.16 -13.00
N LEU A 212 11.84 -4.82 -13.95
CA LEU A 212 11.54 -3.80 -14.95
C LEU A 212 10.29 -4.17 -15.76
N ASP A 213 10.18 -5.43 -16.20
CA ASP A 213 9.01 -5.95 -16.90
C ASP A 213 7.73 -5.80 -16.07
N ASP A 214 7.79 -6.07 -14.76
CA ASP A 214 6.64 -5.90 -13.87
C ASP A 214 6.22 -4.41 -13.83
N LEU A 215 7.16 -3.47 -13.73
CA LEU A 215 6.86 -2.03 -13.70
C LEU A 215 6.28 -1.54 -15.03
N LEU A 216 6.80 -2.00 -16.16
CA LEU A 216 6.28 -1.67 -17.49
C LEU A 216 4.87 -2.26 -17.68
N THR A 217 4.64 -3.50 -17.23
CA THR A 217 3.33 -4.13 -17.26
C THR A 217 2.32 -3.39 -16.37
N LEU A 218 2.71 -3.02 -15.15
CA LEU A 218 1.89 -2.19 -14.27
C LEU A 218 1.53 -0.85 -14.91
N LYS A 219 2.47 -0.20 -15.60
CA LYS A 219 2.19 1.07 -16.29
C LYS A 219 1.17 0.91 -17.42
N GLN A 220 1.04 -0.28 -18.02
CA GLN A 220 -0.01 -0.57 -19.02
C GLN A 220 -1.36 -0.89 -18.36
N LEU A 221 -1.36 -1.67 -17.28
CA LEU A 221 -2.57 -2.13 -16.61
C LEU A 221 -3.26 -1.04 -15.77
N VAL A 222 -2.47 -0.21 -15.10
CA VAL A 222 -2.95 0.85 -14.19
C VAL A 222 -2.20 2.18 -14.46
N PRO A 223 -2.30 2.73 -15.69
CA PRO A 223 -1.46 3.84 -16.16
C PRO A 223 -1.56 5.10 -15.31
N ASP A 224 -2.76 5.37 -14.77
CA ASP A 224 -3.04 6.57 -13.95
C ASP A 224 -2.67 6.38 -12.48
N GLN A 225 -2.21 5.20 -12.07
CA GLN A 225 -1.88 4.88 -10.67
C GLN A 225 -0.37 4.82 -10.41
N LEU A 226 0.46 4.99 -11.43
CA LEU A 226 1.92 5.04 -11.29
C LEU A 226 2.45 6.40 -11.74
N LYS A 227 3.24 7.02 -10.85
CA LYS A 227 3.87 8.30 -11.14
C LYS A 227 5.35 8.28 -10.76
N LEU A 228 6.21 8.44 -11.74
CA LEU A 228 7.66 8.45 -11.56
C LEU A 228 8.19 9.88 -11.63
N PHE A 229 9.02 10.23 -10.65
CA PHE A 229 9.83 11.45 -10.66
C PHE A 229 11.31 11.07 -10.72
N MET A 230 12.07 11.73 -11.59
CA MET A 230 13.50 11.49 -11.75
C MET A 230 14.29 12.76 -11.42
N VAL A 231 15.38 12.60 -10.68
CA VAL A 231 16.35 13.65 -10.39
C VAL A 231 17.56 13.47 -11.28
N TYR A 232 17.97 14.55 -11.92
CA TYR A 232 19.13 14.59 -12.79
C TYR A 232 20.19 15.54 -12.22
N SER A 233 21.46 15.13 -12.31
CA SER A 233 22.61 16.02 -12.28
C SER A 233 23.08 16.19 -13.73
N ASP A 234 22.89 17.39 -14.27
CA ASP A 234 22.99 17.70 -15.69
C ASP A 234 22.10 16.76 -16.53
N LYS A 235 22.71 15.79 -17.21
CA LYS A 235 22.03 14.77 -18.02
C LYS A 235 21.96 13.40 -17.34
N LYS A 236 22.69 13.19 -16.25
CA LYS A 236 22.77 11.89 -15.58
C LYS A 236 21.59 11.73 -14.63
N PRO A 237 20.76 10.68 -14.75
CA PRO A 237 19.79 10.33 -13.71
C PRO A 237 20.55 9.87 -12.45
N ILE A 238 20.26 10.50 -11.32
CA ILE A 238 20.95 10.26 -10.05
C ILE A 238 20.03 9.77 -8.93
N ALA A 239 18.72 9.96 -9.07
CA ALA A 239 17.72 9.43 -8.14
C ALA A 239 16.35 9.36 -8.81
N GLY A 240 15.44 8.62 -8.19
CA GLY A 240 14.04 8.61 -8.59
C GLY A 240 13.10 8.27 -7.44
N SER A 241 11.86 8.67 -7.58
CA SER A 241 10.75 8.30 -6.70
C SER A 241 9.58 7.81 -7.53
N LEU A 242 9.17 6.56 -7.28
CA LEU A 242 7.98 5.96 -7.90
C LEU A 242 6.85 5.95 -6.88
N LEU A 243 5.81 6.73 -7.19
CA LEU A 243 4.58 6.81 -6.41
C LEU A 243 3.55 5.80 -6.94
N PHE A 244 2.89 5.13 -6.01
CA PHE A 244 1.70 4.31 -6.23
C PHE A 244 0.52 5.14 -5.72
N LEU A 245 -0.35 5.56 -6.62
CA LEU A 245 -1.51 6.39 -6.31
C LEU A 245 -2.65 5.47 -5.90
N THR A 246 -2.67 5.16 -4.60
CA THR A 246 -3.40 4.02 -4.07
C THR A 246 -4.91 4.20 -4.13
N ASN A 247 -5.40 5.40 -3.84
CA ASN A 247 -6.79 5.84 -4.03
C ASN A 247 -6.82 7.37 -4.14
N ASP A 248 -7.98 8.00 -4.00
CA ASP A 248 -8.15 9.46 -4.03
C ASP A 248 -7.60 10.20 -2.80
N LYS A 249 -7.31 9.49 -1.70
CA LYS A 249 -6.81 10.06 -0.45
C LYS A 249 -5.31 9.96 -0.27
N VAL A 250 -4.69 8.86 -0.68
CA VAL A 250 -3.30 8.56 -0.32
C VAL A 250 -2.41 8.31 -1.54
N ALA A 251 -1.35 9.11 -1.63
CA ALA A 251 -0.22 8.83 -2.50
C ALA A 251 0.86 8.08 -1.70
N LEU A 252 1.26 6.89 -2.15
CA LEU A 252 2.28 6.08 -1.50
C LEU A 252 3.60 6.23 -2.25
N CYS A 253 4.64 6.69 -1.57
CA CYS A 253 6.01 6.66 -2.04
C CYS A 253 6.59 5.24 -1.93
N PHE A 254 6.30 4.41 -2.93
CA PHE A 254 6.67 2.99 -2.92
C PHE A 254 8.17 2.78 -3.07
N TYR A 255 8.81 3.55 -3.96
CA TYR A 255 10.26 3.59 -4.09
C TYR A 255 10.77 5.03 -4.03
N VAL A 256 11.87 5.22 -3.32
CA VAL A 256 12.67 6.45 -3.37
C VAL A 256 14.13 6.05 -3.23
N MET A 257 14.88 6.18 -4.32
CA MET A 257 16.21 5.56 -4.48
C MET A 257 17.16 6.57 -5.12
N MET A 258 18.45 6.47 -4.79
CA MET A 258 19.51 7.34 -5.36
C MET A 258 20.78 6.55 -5.66
N LEU A 259 21.53 6.97 -6.67
CA LEU A 259 22.91 6.53 -6.83
C LEU A 259 23.73 7.07 -5.65
N TYR A 260 24.36 6.16 -4.91
CA TYR A 260 25.03 6.52 -3.65
C TYR A 260 26.27 7.40 -3.86
N GLU A 261 26.91 7.34 -5.03
CA GLU A 261 27.98 8.26 -5.42
C GLU A 261 27.50 9.73 -5.41
N TYR A 262 26.20 9.97 -5.68
CA TYR A 262 25.56 11.29 -5.64
C TYR A 262 24.89 11.63 -4.30
N LYS A 263 25.09 10.83 -3.24
CA LYS A 263 24.52 11.09 -1.89
C LYS A 263 24.88 12.48 -1.36
N HIS A 264 26.05 13.00 -1.73
CA HIS A 264 26.53 14.33 -1.33
C HIS A 264 25.64 15.47 -1.85
N LEU A 265 24.94 15.28 -2.97
CA LEU A 265 23.96 16.22 -3.53
C LEU A 265 22.59 16.14 -2.83
N LYS A 266 22.37 15.13 -1.98
CA LYS A 266 21.14 14.91 -1.20
C LYS A 266 19.86 14.82 -2.05
N PRO A 267 19.86 14.09 -3.19
CA PRO A 267 18.73 14.09 -4.12
C PRO A 267 17.41 13.59 -3.52
N ILE A 268 17.47 12.71 -2.51
CA ILE A 268 16.26 12.22 -1.81
C ILE A 268 15.49 13.37 -1.14
N PHE A 269 16.15 14.41 -0.64
CA PHE A 269 15.45 15.58 -0.08
C PHE A 269 14.63 16.31 -1.16
N LEU A 270 15.15 16.36 -2.39
CA LEU A 270 14.43 16.93 -3.52
C LEU A 270 13.27 16.04 -3.96
N CYS A 271 13.47 14.71 -4.03
CA CYS A 271 12.38 13.74 -4.26
C CYS A 271 11.25 13.91 -3.26
N MET A 272 11.57 13.94 -1.96
CA MET A 272 10.59 14.10 -0.89
C MET A 272 9.85 15.44 -1.01
N ASN A 273 10.56 16.54 -1.27
CA ASN A 273 9.93 17.83 -1.45
C ASN A 273 8.95 17.83 -2.63
N GLU A 274 9.39 17.40 -3.81
CA GLU A 274 8.59 17.52 -5.03
C GLU A 274 7.39 16.57 -5.02
N THR A 275 7.56 15.35 -4.53
CA THR A 275 6.47 14.37 -4.48
C THR A 275 5.42 14.71 -3.44
N ILE A 276 5.80 15.21 -2.26
CA ILE A 276 4.87 15.70 -1.24
C ILE A 276 4.13 16.95 -1.74
N LYS A 277 4.86 17.90 -2.32
CA LYS A 277 4.28 19.11 -2.93
C LYS A 277 3.24 18.74 -3.98
N TRP A 278 3.63 17.89 -4.92
CA TRP A 278 2.74 17.43 -6.00
C TRP A 278 1.49 16.74 -5.43
N ALA A 279 1.64 15.88 -4.43
CA ALA A 279 0.50 15.19 -3.81
C ALA A 279 -0.46 16.20 -3.17
N GLN A 280 0.06 17.20 -2.45
CA GLN A 280 -0.78 18.25 -1.87
C GLN A 280 -1.48 19.09 -2.94
N GLU A 281 -0.79 19.49 -4.00
CA GLU A 281 -1.36 20.24 -5.13
C GLU A 281 -2.44 19.47 -5.88
N LYS A 282 -2.36 18.13 -5.89
CA LYS A 282 -3.39 17.25 -6.45
C LYS A 282 -4.53 16.93 -5.49
N GLY A 283 -4.48 17.42 -4.26
CA GLY A 283 -5.55 17.28 -3.28
C GLY A 283 -5.55 15.97 -2.51
N TYR A 284 -4.45 15.20 -2.53
CA TYR A 284 -4.29 14.06 -1.64
C TYR A 284 -4.31 14.53 -0.18
N GLU A 285 -4.95 13.76 0.70
CA GLU A 285 -5.00 14.04 2.14
C GLU A 285 -3.76 13.51 2.86
N TRP A 286 -3.11 12.48 2.31
CA TRP A 286 -1.93 11.86 2.92
C TRP A 286 -0.87 11.50 1.89
N PHE A 287 0.38 11.61 2.32
CA PHE A 287 1.53 11.07 1.61
C PHE A 287 2.24 10.03 2.48
N ASP A 288 2.09 8.76 2.12
CA ASP A 288 2.68 7.65 2.86
C ASP A 288 4.10 7.35 2.35
N ILE A 289 5.09 7.38 3.23
CA ILE A 289 6.51 7.12 2.92
C ILE A 289 6.86 5.65 3.21
N GLY A 290 5.86 4.81 3.46
CA GLY A 290 5.99 3.38 3.64
C GLY A 290 6.62 2.99 4.96
N VAL A 291 6.86 1.69 5.09
CA VAL A 291 7.26 1.01 6.33
C VAL A 291 8.71 1.34 6.73
N SER A 292 9.02 1.25 8.03
CA SER A 292 10.31 1.66 8.61
C SER A 292 10.94 0.61 9.52
N GLN A 293 10.97 -0.65 9.07
CA GLN A 293 11.63 -1.76 9.78
C GLN A 293 13.07 -1.94 9.30
N ASP A 294 13.92 -2.45 10.18
CA ASP A 294 15.26 -2.94 9.85
C ASP A 294 15.14 -4.32 9.21
N THR A 295 15.37 -4.39 7.90
CA THR A 295 15.28 -5.64 7.14
C THR A 295 16.47 -6.58 7.37
N SER A 296 17.46 -6.18 8.17
CA SER A 296 18.62 -7.00 8.53
C SER A 296 18.57 -7.57 9.94
N ALA A 297 17.59 -7.15 10.75
CA ALA A 297 17.42 -7.63 12.10
C ALA A 297 16.78 -9.03 12.13
N GLU A 298 17.06 -9.80 13.19
CA GLU A 298 16.46 -11.11 13.42
C GLU A 298 14.95 -10.99 13.71
N ASP A 299 14.56 -10.02 14.52
CA ASP A 299 13.15 -9.66 14.72
C ASP A 299 12.68 -8.78 13.54
N PRO A 300 11.73 -9.26 12.71
CA PRO A 300 11.23 -8.52 11.54
C PRO A 300 10.48 -7.24 11.91
N MET A 301 10.10 -7.04 13.18
CA MET A 301 9.45 -5.83 13.69
C MET A 301 10.43 -4.78 14.20
N THR A 302 11.74 -5.08 14.22
CA THR A 302 12.78 -4.15 14.68
C THR A 302 12.67 -2.81 13.91
N PRO A 303 12.53 -1.66 14.59
CA PRO A 303 12.43 -0.37 13.92
C PRO A 303 13.78 0.09 13.37
N ALA A 304 13.80 0.55 12.13
CA ALA A 304 14.97 1.23 11.55
C ALA A 304 15.00 2.70 12.02
N GLU A 305 15.52 2.97 13.21
CA GLU A 305 15.48 4.30 13.86
C GLU A 305 16.02 5.43 12.97
N SER A 306 17.12 5.21 12.24
CA SER A 306 17.68 6.22 11.35
C SER A 306 16.77 6.57 10.17
N LEU A 307 16.03 5.58 9.65
CA LEU A 307 15.03 5.76 8.60
C LEU A 307 13.78 6.45 9.14
N ILE A 308 13.32 6.06 10.34
CA ILE A 308 12.23 6.74 11.05
C ILE A 308 12.56 8.21 11.23
N TYR A 309 13.70 8.49 11.86
CA TYR A 309 14.17 9.86 12.08
C TYR A 309 14.23 10.62 10.76
N PHE A 310 14.76 10.03 9.69
CA PHE A 310 14.77 10.67 8.38
C PHE A 310 13.38 11.07 7.87
N LYS A 311 12.39 10.17 7.96
CA LYS A 311 11.02 10.42 7.48
C LYS A 311 10.31 11.50 8.30
N GLU A 312 10.48 11.50 9.62
CA GLU A 312 9.86 12.48 10.53
C GLU A 312 10.30 13.93 10.26
N ARG A 313 11.49 14.11 9.66
CA ARG A 313 11.98 15.43 9.22
C ARG A 313 11.13 16.08 8.14
N PHE A 314 10.25 15.32 7.48
CA PHE A 314 9.29 15.78 6.48
C PHE A 314 7.86 15.86 7.04
N PHE A 315 7.72 16.07 8.35
CA PHE A 315 6.44 16.12 9.06
C PHE A 315 5.67 14.79 9.06
N ALA A 316 6.33 13.68 8.74
CA ALA A 316 5.69 12.38 8.79
C ALA A 316 5.43 11.94 10.23
N ARG A 317 4.38 11.13 10.44
CA ARG A 317 4.03 10.50 11.70
C ARG A 317 3.81 9.01 11.51
N GLY A 318 4.12 8.24 12.56
CA GLY A 318 3.90 6.81 12.61
C GLY A 318 2.44 6.42 12.40
N ILE A 319 2.19 5.49 11.47
CA ILE A 319 0.89 4.88 11.22
C ILE A 319 1.05 3.37 11.35
N LEU A 320 0.27 2.75 12.23
CA LEU A 320 0.31 1.32 12.48
C LEU A 320 -0.22 0.54 11.27
N ARG A 321 0.44 -0.56 10.95
CA ARG A 321 0.03 -1.57 10.00
C ARG A 321 0.18 -2.93 10.65
N SER A 322 -0.92 -3.63 10.87
CA SER A 322 -0.94 -4.89 11.61
C SER A 322 -1.42 -6.03 10.73
N THR A 323 -0.82 -7.20 10.89
CA THR A 323 -1.31 -8.46 10.33
C THR A 323 -2.18 -9.14 11.37
N PHE A 324 -3.46 -9.31 11.07
CA PHE A 324 -4.38 -10.09 11.89
C PHE A 324 -4.25 -11.57 11.52
N HIS A 325 -4.24 -12.44 12.51
CA HIS A 325 -4.06 -13.88 12.35
C HIS A 325 -5.17 -14.62 13.09
N PHE A 326 -5.78 -15.60 12.44
CA PHE A 326 -6.69 -16.53 13.10
C PHE A 326 -6.32 -17.97 12.77
N LYS A 327 -6.12 -18.78 13.81
CA LYS A 327 -5.86 -20.21 13.72
C LYS A 327 -7.12 -20.99 14.07
N PHE A 328 -7.61 -21.78 13.11
CA PHE A 328 -8.73 -22.67 13.30
C PHE A 328 -8.28 -23.88 14.12
N LYS A 329 -9.12 -24.35 15.04
CA LYS A 329 -8.87 -25.59 15.78
C LYS A 329 -9.19 -26.75 14.84
N ASP A 330 -8.34 -27.78 14.89
CA ASP A 330 -8.57 -29.05 14.20
C ASP A 330 -9.89 -29.72 14.62
#